data_AF-A0A7C4Z2W8-F1
#
_entry.id   AF-A0A7C4Z2W8-F1
#
_cell.length_a   1.000
_cell.length_b   1.000
_cell.length_c   1.000
_cell.angle_alpha   90.00
_cell.angle_beta   90.00
_cell.angle_gamma   90.00
#
_symmetry.space_group_name_H-M   'P 1'
#
loop_
_entity.id
_entity.type
_entity.pdbx_description
1 polymer ?
#
loop_
_entity_poly.entity_id
_entity_poly.type
_entity_poly.pdbx_seq_one_letter_code
_entity_poly.pdbx_strand_id
1 'polypeptide(L)'
;MRSIFPAHKKLVLLLLCAAFLVAVPLIDKKEEIDEQSIPGVAPAAEDLEEEDISPPTANEDLLVPPQYRGCVVRQKPRGFNEPVIALTFDDGPNPIVTPKVLEILKEYNAKATFFVIGKHVKLHPNILKEVVASGHAIGNHSFSHSYSIPTERAAEDIDSNSRLIRKVTGLTTTLFRPPGGFTRGHLAQAALAQGYTAVLWTISSADSARIPAKLIANNVLHTPHPGDIILMHDGPGHIETVHALPKILESLRAAGFRFVTVPELLRAWDLWERENGSQDVSTSKNPQIEHQNALYSGRPKHQEPAHNFAHSTHSHHTMTLPSPGSGAASNSTTKPDRVTSAKRHR
;
A
#
# COMPACT_ATOMS: atom_id res chain seq x y z
N MET A 1 19.77 -64.18 -1.31
CA MET A 1 20.60 -65.10 -2.13
C MET A 1 20.03 -65.12 -3.54
N ARG A 2 20.86 -64.69 -4.52
CA ARG A 2 20.92 -65.01 -5.98
C ARG A 2 19.56 -65.22 -6.73
N SER A 3 19.13 -64.28 -7.57
CA SER A 3 19.56 -64.07 -8.98
C SER A 3 19.22 -65.25 -9.90
N ILE A 4 18.52 -65.00 -11.01
CA ILE A 4 18.96 -65.32 -12.39
C ILE A 4 18.03 -64.58 -13.39
N PHE A 5 18.59 -63.57 -14.05
CA PHE A 5 18.25 -63.14 -15.41
C PHE A 5 19.21 -63.85 -16.38
N PRO A 6 18.86 -63.95 -17.67
CA PRO A 6 19.84 -63.73 -18.74
C PRO A 6 19.30 -62.66 -19.72
N ALA A 7 20.01 -61.58 -20.12
CA ALA A 7 21.30 -61.50 -20.83
C ALA A 7 21.27 -62.25 -22.18
N HIS A 8 21.62 -61.74 -23.35
CA HIS A 8 22.38 -60.55 -23.75
C HIS A 8 22.56 -60.56 -25.30
N LYS A 9 22.96 -59.40 -25.88
CA LYS A 9 23.73 -59.18 -27.15
C LYS A 9 22.90 -59.01 -28.44
N LYS A 10 23.22 -58.10 -29.38
CA LYS A 10 24.30 -57.10 -29.53
C LYS A 10 23.93 -56.12 -30.67
N LEU A 11 24.42 -54.89 -30.52
CA LEU A 11 24.49 -53.74 -31.43
C LEU A 11 25.43 -53.98 -32.63
N VAL A 12 25.07 -53.59 -33.86
CA VAL A 12 25.99 -53.10 -34.93
C VAL A 12 25.27 -52.10 -35.85
N LEU A 13 25.99 -51.01 -36.12
CA LEU A 13 25.73 -49.81 -36.91
C LEU A 13 26.34 -49.96 -38.33
N LEU A 14 25.66 -49.58 -39.42
CA LEU A 14 26.14 -48.65 -40.48
C LEU A 14 25.22 -48.60 -41.75
N LEU A 15 24.78 -47.39 -42.07
CA LEU A 15 24.70 -46.70 -43.39
C LEU A 15 24.33 -47.49 -44.67
N LEU A 16 23.29 -47.03 -45.38
CA LEU A 16 23.36 -46.64 -46.79
C LEU A 16 22.22 -45.66 -47.16
N CYS A 17 22.64 -44.54 -47.77
CA CYS A 17 21.84 -43.43 -48.26
C CYS A 17 21.16 -43.71 -49.61
N ALA A 18 20.29 -42.76 -49.99
CA ALA A 18 19.72 -42.43 -51.31
C ALA A 18 18.28 -42.91 -51.51
N ALA A 19 17.34 -42.14 -52.04
CA ALA A 19 17.24 -40.71 -52.36
C ALA A 19 15.75 -40.46 -52.66
N PHE A 20 15.15 -39.39 -52.13
CA PHE A 20 13.98 -38.78 -52.77
C PHE A 20 14.10 -37.27 -52.66
N LEU A 21 14.67 -36.71 -53.72
CA LEU A 21 14.66 -35.29 -54.05
C LEU A 21 13.26 -34.94 -54.54
N VAL A 22 12.53 -34.13 -53.77
CA VAL A 22 11.50 -33.25 -54.31
C VAL A 22 11.95 -31.84 -54.01
N ALA A 23 12.28 -31.12 -55.09
CA ALA A 23 12.66 -29.72 -55.05
C ALA A 23 11.47 -28.88 -54.57
N VAL A 24 11.65 -28.17 -53.46
CA VAL A 24 10.80 -27.05 -53.07
C VAL A 24 11.59 -25.76 -53.35
N PRO A 25 11.03 -24.80 -54.10
CA PRO A 25 11.75 -23.60 -54.47
C PRO A 25 12.00 -22.70 -53.26
N LEU A 26 13.24 -22.21 -53.15
CA LEU A 26 13.63 -21.07 -52.32
C LEU A 26 12.88 -19.83 -52.82
N ILE A 27 11.87 -19.40 -52.06
CA ILE A 27 11.29 -18.07 -52.19
C ILE A 27 11.88 -17.23 -51.06
N ASP A 28 12.82 -16.38 -51.45
CA ASP A 28 13.33 -15.28 -50.64
C ASP A 28 12.29 -14.15 -50.67
N LYS A 29 11.46 -14.08 -49.62
CA LYS A 29 10.64 -12.91 -49.31
C LYS A 29 10.95 -12.47 -47.89
N LYS A 30 11.82 -11.47 -47.84
CA LYS A 30 11.98 -10.55 -46.71
C LYS A 30 10.67 -9.76 -46.57
N GLU A 31 9.72 -10.30 -45.80
CA GLU A 31 8.61 -9.50 -45.27
C GLU A 31 9.09 -8.81 -44.00
N GLU A 32 9.26 -7.51 -44.14
CA GLU A 32 9.45 -6.53 -43.08
C GLU A 32 8.16 -6.50 -42.25
N ILE A 33 8.22 -7.08 -41.05
CA ILE A 33 7.09 -7.06 -40.12
C ILE A 33 7.10 -5.69 -39.44
N ASP A 34 6.14 -4.88 -39.83
CA ASP A 34 5.79 -3.60 -39.22
C ASP A 34 5.39 -3.80 -37.76
N GLU A 35 6.15 -3.21 -36.84
CA GLU A 35 6.04 -3.37 -35.39
C GLU A 35 4.93 -2.47 -34.79
N GLN A 36 3.83 -2.30 -35.51
CA GLN A 36 2.68 -1.46 -35.13
C GLN A 36 1.35 -2.22 -35.21
N SER A 37 1.19 -3.31 -34.45
CA SER A 37 -0.14 -3.83 -34.11
C SER A 37 -0.15 -4.76 -32.89
N ILE A 38 0.10 -4.23 -31.69
CA ILE A 38 -0.34 -4.84 -30.43
C ILE A 38 -1.21 -3.81 -29.69
N PRO A 39 -2.52 -4.04 -29.51
CA PRO A 39 -3.34 -3.14 -28.72
C PRO A 39 -3.13 -3.40 -27.22
N GLY A 40 -2.67 -2.38 -26.49
CA GLY A 40 -2.99 -2.20 -25.06
C GLY A 40 -1.88 -2.39 -24.03
N VAL A 41 -0.70 -1.80 -24.22
CA VAL A 41 0.18 -1.44 -23.08
C VAL A 41 0.11 0.08 -22.94
N ALA A 42 -0.59 0.56 -21.90
CA ALA A 42 -0.61 1.99 -21.57
C ALA A 42 0.80 2.44 -21.13
N PRO A 43 1.26 3.63 -21.54
CA PRO A 43 2.54 4.14 -21.09
C PRO A 43 2.53 4.35 -19.57
N ALA A 44 3.66 4.06 -18.93
CA ALA A 44 3.89 4.40 -17.52
C ALA A 44 3.60 5.89 -17.31
N ALA A 45 3.04 6.23 -16.14
CA ALA A 45 2.54 7.56 -15.79
C ALA A 45 3.63 8.64 -15.63
N GLU A 46 4.41 8.86 -16.67
CA GLU A 46 5.28 10.00 -16.89
C GLU A 46 4.62 10.78 -18.05
N ASP A 47 4.40 12.08 -17.84
CA ASP A 47 3.75 13.03 -18.78
C ASP A 47 2.22 13.08 -18.83
N LEU A 48 1.57 13.22 -17.67
CA LEU A 48 0.25 13.87 -17.61
C LEU A 48 0.43 15.30 -17.09
N GLU A 49 0.18 16.27 -17.97
CA GLU A 49 0.19 17.71 -17.68
C GLU A 49 -0.79 18.04 -16.53
N GLU A 50 -0.37 18.96 -15.66
CA GLU A 50 -1.17 19.43 -14.52
C GLU A 50 -2.31 20.32 -15.03
N GLU A 51 -3.44 19.73 -15.43
CA GLU A 51 -4.68 20.50 -15.50
C GLU A 51 -5.11 20.89 -14.07
N ASP A 52 -5.48 22.15 -13.89
CA ASP A 52 -6.03 22.73 -12.65
C ASP A 52 -7.43 22.17 -12.41
N ILE A 53 -7.49 20.92 -11.95
CA ILE A 53 -8.73 20.30 -11.48
C ILE A 53 -8.98 20.85 -10.07
N SER A 54 -9.92 21.78 -9.98
CA SER A 54 -10.53 22.16 -8.70
C SER A 54 -10.83 20.88 -7.90
N PRO A 55 -10.46 20.79 -6.61
CA PRO A 55 -10.56 19.54 -5.87
C PRO A 55 -12.00 19.04 -5.90
N PRO A 56 -12.27 17.78 -6.26
CA PRO A 56 -13.61 17.23 -6.10
C PRO A 56 -13.98 17.40 -4.64
N THR A 57 -15.15 17.99 -4.39
CA THR A 57 -15.71 18.12 -3.04
C THR A 57 -15.64 16.76 -2.39
N ALA A 58 -14.80 16.62 -1.36
CA ALA A 58 -14.59 15.35 -0.68
C ALA A 58 -15.97 14.84 -0.25
N ASN A 59 -16.37 13.66 -0.74
CA ASN A 59 -17.60 13.04 -0.31
C ASN A 59 -17.52 12.87 1.21
N GLU A 60 -18.35 13.58 1.97
CA GLU A 60 -18.30 13.57 3.45
C GLU A 60 -18.44 12.14 3.99
N ASP A 61 -19.11 11.26 3.24
CA ASP A 61 -19.27 9.86 3.59
C ASP A 61 -17.97 9.06 3.59
N LEU A 62 -16.93 9.53 2.89
CA LEU A 62 -15.60 8.92 2.86
C LEU A 62 -14.63 9.50 3.89
N LEU A 63 -15.05 10.52 4.65
CA LEU A 63 -14.21 11.14 5.65
C LEU A 63 -14.20 10.36 6.96
N VAL A 64 -12.98 10.09 7.44
CA VAL A 64 -12.74 9.50 8.75
C VAL A 64 -13.11 10.51 9.84
N PRO A 65 -13.90 10.14 10.87
CA PRO A 65 -14.23 11.03 11.98
C PRO A 65 -12.98 11.62 12.67
N PRO A 66 -12.99 12.91 13.06
CA PRO A 66 -11.79 13.60 13.55
C PRO A 66 -11.10 12.97 14.77
N GLN A 67 -11.83 12.28 15.65
CA GLN A 67 -11.28 11.63 16.84
C GLN A 67 -10.36 10.45 16.53
N TYR A 68 -10.41 9.89 15.32
CA TYR A 68 -9.49 8.83 14.91
C TYR A 68 -8.19 9.37 14.29
N ARG A 69 -8.04 10.69 14.11
CA ARG A 69 -6.81 11.28 13.56
C ARG A 69 -5.63 11.02 14.49
N GLY A 70 -4.52 10.54 13.93
CA GLY A 70 -3.33 10.21 14.71
C GLY A 70 -3.50 9.03 15.68
N CYS A 71 -4.57 8.24 15.52
CA CYS A 71 -4.86 7.08 16.36
C CYS A 71 -4.60 5.76 15.62
N VAL A 72 -4.31 4.72 16.41
CA VAL A 72 -4.28 3.33 15.92
C VAL A 72 -5.61 2.66 16.22
N VAL A 73 -6.32 2.27 15.17
CA VAL A 73 -7.55 1.48 15.26
C VAL A 73 -7.22 0.00 15.14
N ARG A 74 -7.52 -0.78 16.17
CA ARG A 74 -7.28 -2.24 16.18
C ARG A 74 -8.39 -3.06 16.82
N GLN A 75 -9.35 -2.39 17.42
CA GLN A 75 -10.45 -2.97 18.16
C GLN A 75 -11.68 -2.12 17.88
N LYS A 76 -12.82 -2.78 17.77
CA LYS A 76 -14.13 -2.14 17.72
C LYS A 76 -14.60 -1.71 19.12
N PRO A 77 -15.54 -0.76 19.21
CA PRO A 77 -16.18 -0.41 20.46
C PRO A 77 -16.85 -1.61 21.13
N ARG A 78 -16.77 -1.67 22.47
CA ARG A 78 -17.30 -2.81 23.25
C ARG A 78 -18.83 -2.82 23.19
N GLY A 79 -19.41 -3.88 22.64
CA GLY A 79 -20.87 -4.01 22.58
C GLY A 79 -21.50 -3.35 21.35
N PHE A 80 -20.68 -2.86 20.41
CA PHE A 80 -21.14 -2.48 19.08
C PHE A 80 -21.93 -3.65 18.46
N ASN A 81 -23.16 -3.38 18.02
CA ASN A 81 -24.13 -4.42 17.65
C ASN A 81 -24.80 -4.19 16.29
N GLU A 82 -24.46 -3.11 15.57
CA GLU A 82 -24.94 -2.90 14.21
C GLU A 82 -24.30 -3.94 13.28
N PRO A 83 -25.07 -4.70 12.48
CA PRO A 83 -24.56 -5.80 11.68
C PRO A 83 -23.86 -5.30 10.41
N VAL A 84 -22.80 -4.53 10.57
CA VAL A 84 -21.91 -4.04 9.52
C VAL A 84 -20.52 -4.63 9.70
N ILE A 85 -19.84 -4.93 8.59
CA ILE A 85 -18.45 -5.41 8.58
C ILE A 85 -17.70 -4.70 7.45
N ALA A 86 -16.42 -4.39 7.68
CA ALA A 86 -15.54 -3.82 6.65
C ALA A 86 -14.62 -4.89 6.06
N LEU A 87 -14.71 -5.08 4.75
CA LEU A 87 -13.75 -5.86 3.97
C LEU A 87 -12.59 -4.95 3.58
N THR A 88 -11.36 -5.39 3.83
CA THR A 88 -10.16 -4.63 3.47
C THR A 88 -9.18 -5.48 2.68
N PHE A 89 -8.57 -4.87 1.68
CA PHE A 89 -7.61 -5.52 0.78
C PHE A 89 -6.31 -4.71 0.75
N ASP A 90 -5.20 -5.38 1.06
CA ASP A 90 -3.86 -4.80 1.04
C ASP A 90 -3.09 -5.23 -0.22
N ASP A 91 -2.06 -4.45 -0.53
CA ASP A 91 -1.03 -4.72 -1.55
C ASP A 91 -1.42 -4.50 -3.01
N GLY A 92 -2.66 -4.11 -3.32
CA GLY A 92 -3.06 -3.67 -4.65
C GLY A 92 -2.51 -2.29 -5.06
N PRO A 93 -2.85 -1.82 -6.28
CA PRO A 93 -3.60 -2.54 -7.31
C PRO A 93 -2.74 -3.56 -8.08
N ASN A 94 -3.27 -4.76 -8.32
CA ASN A 94 -2.67 -5.80 -9.15
C ASN A 94 -3.52 -6.03 -10.43
N PRO A 95 -2.91 -6.26 -11.61
CA PRO A 95 -3.65 -6.36 -12.87
C PRO A 95 -4.49 -7.63 -13.04
N ILE A 96 -4.34 -8.62 -12.15
CA ILE A 96 -5.08 -9.88 -12.21
C ILE A 96 -6.05 -10.00 -11.03
N VAL A 97 -5.57 -9.73 -9.81
CA VAL A 97 -6.34 -9.99 -8.59
C VAL A 97 -7.35 -8.88 -8.32
N THR A 98 -6.94 -7.61 -8.35
CA THR A 98 -7.83 -6.47 -8.04
C THR A 98 -9.07 -6.43 -8.94
N PRO A 99 -9.00 -6.55 -10.28
CA PRO A 99 -10.21 -6.54 -11.12
C PRO A 99 -11.19 -7.68 -10.78
N LYS A 100 -10.70 -8.87 -10.47
CA LYS A 100 -11.56 -10.01 -10.08
C LYS A 100 -12.21 -9.79 -8.72
N VAL A 101 -11.50 -9.18 -7.78
CA VAL A 101 -12.07 -8.77 -6.50
C VAL A 101 -13.20 -7.75 -6.73
N LEU A 102 -12.98 -6.74 -7.58
CA LEU A 102 -14.00 -5.74 -7.91
C LEU A 102 -15.25 -6.34 -8.56
N GLU A 103 -15.08 -7.28 -9.49
CA GLU A 103 -16.18 -8.00 -10.14
C GLU A 103 -17.04 -8.74 -9.11
N ILE A 104 -16.41 -9.50 -8.21
CA ILE A 104 -17.11 -10.24 -7.15
C ILE A 104 -17.80 -9.26 -6.18
N LEU A 105 -17.12 -8.20 -5.73
CA LEU A 105 -17.72 -7.21 -4.83
C LEU A 105 -18.96 -6.56 -5.47
N LYS A 106 -18.92 -6.29 -6.78
CA LYS A 106 -20.05 -5.76 -7.54
C LYS A 106 -21.23 -6.74 -7.60
N GLU A 107 -21.00 -8.02 -7.85
CA GLU A 107 -22.06 -9.05 -7.86
C GLU A 107 -22.82 -9.12 -6.53
N TYR A 108 -22.11 -8.93 -5.42
CA TYR A 108 -22.69 -8.99 -4.08
C TYR A 108 -23.16 -7.63 -3.56
N ASN A 109 -23.05 -6.56 -4.35
CA ASN A 109 -23.30 -5.17 -3.96
C ASN A 109 -22.57 -4.80 -2.65
N ALA A 110 -21.32 -5.24 -2.52
CA ALA A 110 -20.48 -5.05 -1.33
C ALA A 110 -19.51 -3.88 -1.54
N LYS A 111 -19.35 -3.04 -0.51
CA LYS A 111 -18.27 -2.03 -0.46
C LYS A 111 -17.10 -2.53 0.38
N ALA A 112 -15.93 -1.99 0.10
CA ALA A 112 -14.65 -2.43 0.67
C ALA A 112 -13.66 -1.25 0.72
N THR A 113 -12.53 -1.45 1.41
CA THR A 113 -11.43 -0.48 1.46
C THR A 113 -10.14 -1.11 0.97
N PHE A 114 -9.46 -0.45 0.03
CA PHE A 114 -8.21 -0.92 -0.56
C PHE A 114 -7.04 -0.09 -0.02
N PHE A 115 -6.12 -0.73 0.70
CA PHE A 115 -4.88 -0.11 1.16
C PHE A 115 -3.80 -0.34 0.10
N VAL A 116 -3.52 0.71 -0.68
CA VAL A 116 -2.74 0.57 -1.92
C VAL A 116 -1.27 0.95 -1.74
N ILE A 117 -0.39 0.18 -2.39
CA ILE A 117 1.05 0.44 -2.41
C ILE A 117 1.39 1.38 -3.56
N GLY A 118 2.13 2.45 -3.29
CA GLY A 118 2.44 3.46 -4.30
C GLY A 118 3.19 2.94 -5.53
N LYS A 119 4.12 2.00 -5.36
CA LYS A 119 4.78 1.31 -6.50
C LYS A 119 3.77 0.63 -7.43
N HIS A 120 2.72 0.01 -6.88
CA HIS A 120 1.69 -0.65 -7.68
C HIS A 120 0.72 0.35 -8.30
N VAL A 121 0.37 1.43 -7.60
CA VAL A 121 -0.41 2.53 -8.16
C VAL A 121 0.30 3.15 -9.37
N LYS A 122 1.62 3.33 -9.33
CA LYS A 122 2.39 3.86 -10.47
C LYS A 122 2.28 2.98 -11.71
N LEU A 123 2.23 1.65 -11.51
CA LEU A 123 2.14 0.67 -12.60
C LEU A 123 0.72 0.49 -13.12
N HIS A 124 -0.29 0.61 -12.25
CA HIS A 124 -1.68 0.30 -12.57
C HIS A 124 -2.67 1.41 -12.16
N PRO A 125 -2.47 2.66 -12.61
CA PRO A 125 -3.30 3.79 -12.20
C PRO A 125 -4.76 3.66 -12.62
N ASN A 126 -5.03 3.02 -13.78
CA ASN A 126 -6.39 2.82 -14.28
C ASN A 126 -7.20 1.88 -13.38
N ILE A 127 -6.57 0.87 -12.77
CA ILE A 127 -7.23 -0.04 -11.84
C ILE A 127 -7.60 0.71 -10.56
N LEU A 128 -6.73 1.59 -10.07
CA LEU A 128 -7.07 2.43 -8.92
C LEU A 128 -8.26 3.36 -9.21
N LYS A 129 -8.33 3.93 -10.42
CA LYS A 129 -9.51 4.72 -10.85
C LYS A 129 -10.78 3.87 -10.83
N GLU A 130 -10.71 2.62 -11.27
CA GLU A 130 -11.85 1.68 -11.25
C GLU A 130 -12.30 1.34 -9.82
N VAL A 131 -11.36 1.14 -8.89
CA VAL A 131 -11.66 0.94 -7.46
C VAL A 131 -12.52 2.11 -6.93
N VAL A 132 -12.11 3.35 -7.21
CA VAL A 132 -12.85 4.56 -6.79
C VAL A 132 -14.19 4.68 -7.50
N ALA A 133 -14.21 4.51 -8.82
CA ALA A 133 -15.42 4.61 -9.63
C ALA A 133 -16.49 3.58 -9.22
N SER A 134 -16.06 2.44 -8.67
CA SER A 134 -16.93 1.41 -8.12
C SER A 134 -17.43 1.72 -6.69
N GLY A 135 -17.06 2.87 -6.12
CA GLY A 135 -17.51 3.36 -4.82
C GLY A 135 -16.80 2.71 -3.63
N HIS A 136 -15.60 2.17 -3.81
CA HIS A 136 -14.77 1.66 -2.72
C HIS A 136 -13.91 2.78 -2.13
N ALA A 137 -13.51 2.64 -0.86
CA ALA A 137 -12.59 3.58 -0.22
C ALA A 137 -11.13 3.19 -0.49
N ILE A 138 -10.22 4.17 -0.43
CA ILE A 138 -8.78 3.96 -0.53
C ILE A 138 -8.12 4.32 0.81
N GLY A 139 -7.15 3.51 1.22
CA GLY A 139 -6.16 3.85 2.24
C GLY A 139 -4.74 3.81 1.66
N ASN A 140 -3.82 4.51 2.32
CA ASN A 140 -2.40 4.50 1.96
C ASN A 140 -1.71 3.29 2.62
N HIS A 141 -0.98 2.49 1.85
CA HIS A 141 -0.19 1.36 2.33
C HIS A 141 1.32 1.53 2.14
N SER A 142 1.80 2.77 2.30
CA SER A 142 3.16 3.23 1.98
C SER A 142 3.46 3.21 0.48
N PHE A 143 4.51 3.92 0.05
CA PHE A 143 4.95 3.84 -1.33
C PHE A 143 5.77 2.58 -1.58
N SER A 144 6.71 2.28 -0.67
CA SER A 144 7.72 1.24 -0.89
C SER A 144 7.36 -0.14 -0.36
N HIS A 145 6.42 -0.23 0.59
CA HIS A 145 6.11 -1.42 1.40
C HIS A 145 7.34 -1.96 2.16
N SER A 146 8.17 -1.05 2.69
CA SER A 146 9.38 -1.39 3.43
C SER A 146 9.14 -1.50 4.94
N TYR A 147 9.59 -2.62 5.54
CA TYR A 147 9.59 -2.82 6.99
C TYR A 147 10.74 -2.13 7.72
N SER A 148 11.77 -1.70 6.99
CA SER A 148 13.03 -1.19 7.55
C SER A 148 13.42 0.15 6.95
N ILE A 149 12.43 0.98 6.62
CA ILE A 149 12.69 2.33 6.12
C ILE A 149 13.36 3.20 7.21
N PRO A 150 14.39 3.99 6.88
CA PRO A 150 14.94 4.97 7.82
C PRO A 150 13.91 6.02 8.23
N THR A 151 14.01 6.53 9.45
CA THR A 151 13.04 7.50 10.03
C THR A 151 12.86 8.73 9.16
N GLU A 152 13.97 9.28 8.66
CA GLU A 152 14.02 10.47 7.82
C GLU A 152 13.38 10.28 6.43
N ARG A 153 13.12 9.04 6.02
CA ARG A 153 12.45 8.71 4.75
C ARG A 153 10.99 8.29 4.92
N ALA A 154 10.56 7.97 6.14
CA ALA A 154 9.23 7.42 6.39
C ALA A 154 8.09 8.38 6.00
N ALA A 155 8.20 9.66 6.38
CA ALA A 155 7.20 10.67 6.04
C ALA A 155 7.08 10.87 4.52
N GLU A 156 8.22 10.99 3.84
CA GLU A 156 8.26 11.19 2.38
C GLU A 156 7.73 9.97 1.62
N ASP A 157 7.94 8.75 2.12
CA ASP A 157 7.37 7.53 1.53
C ASP A 157 5.83 7.53 1.58
N ILE A 158 5.25 7.94 2.72
CA ILE A 158 3.80 8.08 2.87
C ILE A 158 3.28 9.20 1.95
N ASP A 159 3.92 10.37 1.98
CA ASP A 159 3.50 11.55 1.20
C ASP A 159 3.59 11.30 -0.30
N SER A 160 4.61 10.56 -0.75
CA SER A 160 4.76 10.16 -2.15
C SER A 160 3.57 9.34 -2.63
N ASN A 161 3.11 8.36 -1.85
CA ASN A 161 1.94 7.59 -2.20
C ASN A 161 0.65 8.44 -2.13
N SER A 162 0.51 9.32 -1.13
CA SER A 162 -0.66 10.19 -1.01
C SER A 162 -0.79 11.17 -2.18
N ARG A 163 0.32 11.77 -2.62
CA ARG A 163 0.34 12.61 -3.84
C ARG A 163 -0.03 11.82 -5.08
N LEU A 164 0.45 10.58 -5.19
CA LEU A 164 0.12 9.71 -6.32
C LEU A 164 -1.35 9.29 -6.33
N ILE A 165 -1.92 8.90 -5.18
CA ILE A 165 -3.36 8.61 -5.03
C ILE A 165 -4.18 9.82 -5.48
N ARG A 166 -3.85 11.02 -4.98
CA ARG A 166 -4.52 12.26 -5.37
C ARG A 166 -4.39 12.54 -6.86
N LYS A 167 -3.19 12.41 -7.44
CA LYS A 167 -2.96 12.62 -8.87
C LYS A 167 -3.79 11.67 -9.74
N VAL A 168 -3.90 10.41 -9.34
CA VAL A 168 -4.58 9.38 -10.14
C VAL A 168 -6.10 9.47 -9.99
N THR A 169 -6.60 9.77 -8.81
CA THR A 169 -8.04 9.62 -8.46
C THR A 169 -8.77 10.94 -8.21
N GLY A 170 -8.05 12.04 -8.01
CA GLY A 170 -8.59 13.30 -7.50
C GLY A 170 -8.93 13.28 -6.00
N LEU A 171 -8.84 12.12 -5.34
CA LEU A 171 -9.23 11.94 -3.94
C LEU A 171 -8.02 11.95 -3.00
N THR A 172 -8.27 12.37 -1.77
CA THR A 172 -7.31 12.25 -0.65
C THR A 172 -7.85 11.27 0.40
N THR A 173 -6.95 10.60 1.11
CA THR A 173 -7.31 9.72 2.22
C THR A 173 -6.46 10.03 3.45
N THR A 174 -7.08 9.92 4.63
CA THR A 174 -6.38 9.95 5.92
C THR A 174 -6.31 8.57 6.55
N LEU A 175 -6.65 7.51 5.81
CA LEU A 175 -6.45 6.13 6.23
C LEU A 175 -5.04 5.68 5.87
N PHE A 176 -4.38 5.06 6.83
CA PHE A 176 -3.11 4.39 6.64
C PHE A 176 -3.17 2.99 7.22
N ARG A 177 -2.56 2.02 6.57
CA ARG A 177 -2.26 0.73 7.18
C ARG A 177 -0.76 0.51 7.14
N PRO A 178 -0.07 0.30 8.28
CA PRO A 178 1.35 0.01 8.26
C PRO A 178 1.59 -1.37 7.63
N PRO A 179 2.55 -1.50 6.70
CA PRO A 179 2.99 -2.80 6.20
C PRO A 179 3.17 -3.81 7.33
N GLY A 180 2.57 -4.99 7.17
CA GLY A 180 2.63 -6.09 8.14
C GLY A 180 2.00 -5.80 9.51
N GLY A 181 1.27 -4.70 9.66
CA GLY A 181 0.69 -4.27 10.94
C GLY A 181 1.70 -3.72 11.94
N PHE A 182 2.92 -3.36 11.52
CA PHE A 182 3.98 -2.89 12.42
C PHE A 182 3.74 -1.45 12.92
N THR A 183 2.90 -1.33 13.94
CA THR A 183 2.49 -0.04 14.54
C THR A 183 3.58 0.73 15.27
N ARG A 184 4.73 0.09 15.56
CA ARG A 184 5.89 0.75 16.19
C ARG A 184 6.97 1.14 15.19
N GLY A 185 6.84 0.77 13.91
CA GLY A 185 7.81 1.10 12.87
C GLY A 185 7.77 2.58 12.48
N HIS A 186 8.80 3.05 11.78
CA HIS A 186 8.92 4.46 11.38
C HIS A 186 7.78 4.93 10.49
N LEU A 187 7.25 4.07 9.60
CA LEU A 187 6.07 4.39 8.79
C LEU A 187 4.84 4.67 9.67
N ALA A 188 4.55 3.80 10.64
CA ALA A 188 3.40 4.01 11.52
C ALA A 188 3.54 5.29 12.35
N GLN A 189 4.72 5.55 12.91
CA GLN A 189 4.98 6.77 13.68
C GLN A 189 4.82 8.03 12.82
N ALA A 190 5.39 8.03 11.60
CA ALA A 190 5.26 9.15 10.67
C ALA A 190 3.80 9.39 10.25
N ALA A 191 3.06 8.32 9.91
CA ALA A 191 1.65 8.40 9.54
C ALA A 191 0.80 9.02 10.67
N LEU A 192 1.00 8.56 11.91
CA LEU A 192 0.28 9.10 13.07
C LEU A 192 0.62 10.57 13.32
N ALA A 193 1.90 10.96 13.18
CA ALA A 193 2.33 12.35 13.32
C ALA A 193 1.77 13.27 12.23
N GLN A 194 1.51 12.74 11.03
CA GLN A 194 0.83 13.42 9.92
C GLN A 194 -0.70 13.42 10.05
N GLY A 195 -1.25 12.82 11.11
CA GLY A 195 -2.70 12.80 11.38
C GLY A 195 -3.47 11.68 10.68
N TYR A 196 -2.79 10.71 10.05
CA TYR A 196 -3.47 9.52 9.53
C TYR A 196 -4.06 8.69 10.67
N THR A 197 -5.16 8.01 10.39
CA THR A 197 -5.69 6.93 11.19
C THR A 197 -5.02 5.63 10.75
N ALA A 198 -4.23 5.02 11.64
CA ALA A 198 -3.59 3.73 11.38
C ALA A 198 -4.58 2.59 11.65
N VAL A 199 -5.13 1.98 10.60
CA VAL A 199 -6.17 0.95 10.69
C VAL A 199 -5.57 -0.45 10.57
N LEU A 200 -5.72 -1.25 11.62
CA LEU A 200 -5.43 -2.69 11.60
C LEU A 200 -6.70 -3.49 11.26
N TRP A 201 -6.84 -4.67 11.82
CA TRP A 201 -7.94 -5.59 11.58
C TRP A 201 -8.33 -6.29 12.89
N THR A 202 -9.59 -6.75 12.97
CA THR A 202 -10.06 -7.61 14.07
C THR A 202 -10.08 -9.08 13.64
N ILE A 203 -10.18 -9.35 12.33
CA ILE A 203 -10.11 -10.69 11.74
C ILE A 203 -8.99 -10.72 10.69
N SER A 204 -8.12 -11.73 10.77
CA SER A 204 -7.16 -12.04 9.71
C SER A 204 -7.62 -13.27 8.94
N SER A 205 -7.68 -13.16 7.61
CA SER A 205 -7.94 -14.32 6.74
C SER A 205 -6.73 -15.26 6.61
N ALA A 206 -5.54 -14.77 6.95
CA ALA A 206 -4.24 -15.44 6.79
C ALA A 206 -3.88 -15.79 5.33
N ASP A 207 -4.52 -15.13 4.36
CA ASP A 207 -4.27 -15.32 2.92
C ASP A 207 -2.85 -14.92 2.47
N SER A 208 -2.15 -14.09 3.24
CA SER A 208 -0.73 -13.78 3.02
C SER A 208 0.19 -15.00 3.08
N ALA A 209 -0.22 -16.07 3.78
CA ALA A 209 0.47 -17.35 3.80
C ALA A 209 0.22 -18.21 2.55
N ARG A 210 -0.53 -17.71 1.56
CA ARG A 210 -0.88 -18.41 0.31
C ARG A 210 -1.53 -19.78 0.55
N ILE A 211 -2.40 -19.82 1.54
CA ILE A 211 -3.17 -21.00 1.92
C ILE A 211 -4.37 -21.21 0.99
N PRO A 212 -4.94 -22.43 0.90
CA PRO A 212 -6.11 -22.69 0.07
C PRO A 212 -7.32 -21.83 0.44
N ALA A 213 -8.11 -21.44 -0.56
CA ALA A 213 -9.30 -20.59 -0.44
C ALA A 213 -10.29 -21.05 0.64
N LYS A 214 -10.46 -22.37 0.81
CA LYS A 214 -11.33 -22.93 1.85
C LYS A 214 -10.86 -22.55 3.26
N LEU A 215 -9.55 -22.54 3.51
CA LEU A 215 -9.00 -22.14 4.80
C LEU A 215 -9.12 -20.63 5.02
N ILE A 216 -8.90 -19.83 3.97
CA ILE A 216 -9.13 -18.37 3.99
C ILE A 216 -10.57 -18.07 4.42
N ALA A 217 -11.55 -18.71 3.76
CA ALA A 217 -12.96 -18.54 4.10
C ALA A 217 -13.28 -19.01 5.53
N ASN A 218 -12.75 -20.15 5.96
CA ASN A 218 -12.95 -20.66 7.32
C ASN A 218 -12.40 -19.71 8.39
N ASN A 219 -11.22 -19.11 8.17
CA ASN A 219 -10.62 -18.17 9.12
C ASN A 219 -11.50 -16.94 9.29
N VAL A 220 -12.06 -16.41 8.20
CA VAL A 220 -12.97 -15.26 8.23
C VAL A 220 -14.31 -15.61 8.88
N LEU A 221 -14.86 -16.78 8.58
CA LEU A 221 -16.21 -17.19 9.00
C LEU A 221 -16.26 -17.86 10.38
N HIS A 222 -15.12 -18.06 11.05
CA HIS A 222 -15.09 -18.75 12.33
C HIS A 222 -15.88 -18.00 13.42
N THR A 223 -15.65 -16.70 13.57
CA THR A 223 -16.33 -15.86 14.57
C THR A 223 -16.51 -14.42 14.10
N PRO A 224 -17.30 -14.17 13.03
CA PRO A 224 -17.63 -12.82 12.61
C PRO A 224 -18.60 -12.17 13.59
N HIS A 225 -18.33 -10.92 13.93
CA HIS A 225 -19.14 -10.14 14.84
C HIS A 225 -19.41 -8.75 14.23
N PRO A 226 -20.51 -8.10 14.63
CA PRO A 226 -20.77 -6.69 14.35
C PRO A 226 -19.53 -5.83 14.49
N GLY A 227 -19.28 -5.01 13.48
CA GLY A 227 -18.18 -4.07 13.42
C GLY A 227 -16.80 -4.70 13.25
N ASP A 228 -16.66 -5.88 12.67
CA ASP A 228 -15.33 -6.41 12.37
C ASP A 228 -14.68 -5.75 11.14
N ILE A 229 -13.35 -5.67 11.16
CA ILE A 229 -12.50 -5.28 10.03
C ILE A 229 -11.72 -6.53 9.61
N ILE A 230 -11.96 -7.00 8.39
CA ILE A 230 -11.36 -8.22 7.84
C ILE A 230 -10.16 -7.85 6.98
N LEU A 231 -8.98 -8.40 7.30
CA LEU A 231 -7.78 -8.32 6.47
C LEU A 231 -7.73 -9.43 5.41
N MET A 232 -7.61 -9.02 4.16
CA MET A 232 -7.27 -9.83 2.98
C MET A 232 -6.28 -9.03 2.10
N HIS A 233 -5.79 -9.64 1.04
CA HIS A 233 -4.84 -9.03 0.10
C HIS A 233 -5.33 -9.16 -1.34
N ASP A 234 -5.12 -8.11 -2.13
CA ASP A 234 -5.36 -8.08 -3.58
C ASP A 234 -4.09 -7.84 -4.39
N GLY A 235 -2.91 -7.92 -3.75
CA GLY A 235 -1.61 -7.84 -4.40
C GLY A 235 -1.21 -9.09 -5.22
N PRO A 236 0.02 -9.10 -5.77
CA PRO A 236 0.54 -10.23 -6.53
C PRO A 236 0.58 -11.55 -5.73
N GLY A 237 -0.04 -12.60 -6.28
CA GLY A 237 0.00 -13.95 -5.71
C GLY A 237 -1.15 -14.30 -4.76
N HIS A 238 -2.17 -13.46 -4.66
CA HIS A 238 -3.35 -13.67 -3.79
C HIS A 238 -4.59 -14.17 -4.56
N ILE A 239 -4.40 -15.03 -5.56
CA ILE A 239 -5.54 -15.58 -6.33
C ILE A 239 -6.50 -16.42 -5.47
N GLU A 240 -6.00 -17.06 -4.42
CA GLU A 240 -6.84 -17.84 -3.51
C GLU A 240 -7.83 -16.95 -2.73
N THR A 241 -7.50 -15.68 -2.52
CA THR A 241 -8.42 -14.68 -1.94
C THR A 241 -9.63 -14.48 -2.86
N VAL A 242 -9.41 -14.40 -4.18
CA VAL A 242 -10.50 -14.32 -5.18
C VAL A 242 -11.40 -15.55 -5.08
N HIS A 243 -10.83 -16.75 -4.96
CA HIS A 243 -11.60 -17.98 -4.84
C HIS A 243 -12.36 -18.11 -3.51
N ALA A 244 -11.87 -17.52 -2.43
CA ALA A 244 -12.51 -17.55 -1.11
C ALA A 244 -13.65 -16.54 -0.99
N LEU A 245 -13.53 -15.40 -1.67
CA LEU A 245 -14.38 -14.23 -1.48
C LEU A 245 -15.89 -14.49 -1.68
N PRO A 246 -16.36 -15.23 -2.72
CA PRO A 246 -17.78 -15.52 -2.89
C PRO A 246 -18.39 -16.24 -1.69
N LYS A 247 -17.67 -17.22 -1.12
CA LYS A 247 -18.15 -17.97 0.05
C LYS A 247 -18.23 -17.09 1.29
N ILE A 248 -17.25 -16.22 1.48
CA ILE A 248 -17.23 -15.24 2.58
C ILE A 248 -18.44 -14.31 2.47
N LEU A 249 -18.63 -13.68 1.31
CA LEU A 249 -19.71 -12.72 1.06
C LEU A 249 -21.08 -13.35 1.21
N GLU A 250 -21.29 -14.53 0.60
CA GLU A 250 -22.55 -15.28 0.73
C GLU A 250 -22.88 -15.60 2.20
N SER A 251 -21.90 -16.12 2.95
CA SER A 251 -22.15 -16.56 4.33
C SER A 251 -22.39 -15.38 5.28
N LEU A 252 -21.61 -14.30 5.15
CA LEU A 252 -21.79 -13.11 5.98
C LEU A 252 -23.11 -12.39 5.67
N ARG A 253 -23.48 -12.29 4.38
CA ARG A 253 -24.77 -11.73 3.98
C ARG A 253 -25.93 -12.57 4.51
N ALA A 254 -25.84 -13.90 4.44
CA ALA A 254 -26.84 -14.81 5.01
C ALA A 254 -26.98 -14.67 6.54
N ALA A 255 -25.90 -14.29 7.24
CA ALA A 255 -25.89 -13.97 8.65
C ALA A 255 -26.40 -12.54 8.98
N GLY A 256 -26.81 -11.76 7.97
CA GLY A 256 -27.39 -10.42 8.12
C GLY A 256 -26.38 -9.28 8.09
N PHE A 257 -25.11 -9.54 7.80
CA PHE A 257 -24.10 -8.47 7.70
C PHE A 257 -24.26 -7.64 6.42
N ARG A 258 -24.08 -6.32 6.56
CA ARG A 258 -23.86 -5.38 5.47
C ARG A 258 -22.37 -5.07 5.33
N PHE A 259 -21.91 -4.94 4.09
CA PHE A 259 -20.51 -4.64 3.77
C PHE A 259 -20.32 -3.14 3.58
N VAL A 260 -19.52 -2.52 4.44
CA VAL A 260 -19.24 -1.08 4.45
C VAL A 260 -17.76 -0.83 4.24
N THR A 261 -17.42 0.38 3.82
CA THR A 261 -16.04 0.87 3.83
C THR A 261 -15.57 1.14 5.27
N VAL A 262 -14.25 1.24 5.47
CA VAL A 262 -13.67 1.60 6.77
C VAL A 262 -14.14 2.99 7.24
N PRO A 263 -14.18 4.06 6.41
CA PRO A 263 -14.73 5.35 6.86
C PRO A 263 -16.17 5.27 7.37
N GLU A 264 -17.05 4.56 6.65
CA GLU A 264 -18.44 4.34 7.08
C GLU A 264 -18.50 3.56 8.39
N LEU A 265 -17.69 2.51 8.54
CA LEU A 265 -17.62 1.74 9.78
C LEU A 265 -17.15 2.60 10.97
N LEU A 266 -16.12 3.41 10.78
CA LEU A 266 -15.61 4.30 11.82
C LEU A 266 -16.65 5.36 12.20
N ARG A 267 -17.46 5.85 11.25
CA ARG A 267 -18.59 6.75 11.55
C ARG A 267 -19.68 6.04 12.35
N ALA A 268 -20.00 4.79 12.03
CA ALA A 268 -20.97 3.99 12.79
C ALA A 268 -20.49 3.77 14.22
N TRP A 269 -19.21 3.44 14.41
CA TRP A 269 -18.60 3.32 15.74
C TRP A 269 -18.67 4.62 16.53
N ASP A 270 -18.30 5.74 15.91
CA ASP A 270 -18.36 7.08 16.52
C ASP A 270 -19.77 7.45 17.00
N LEU A 271 -20.78 7.22 16.16
CA LEU A 271 -22.17 7.46 16.52
C LEU A 271 -22.61 6.59 17.70
N TRP A 272 -22.31 5.29 17.65
CA TRP A 272 -22.60 4.35 18.73
C TRP A 272 -21.90 4.77 20.04
N GLU A 273 -20.63 5.16 20.01
CA GLU A 273 -19.91 5.60 21.20
C GLU A 273 -20.49 6.90 21.79
N ARG A 274 -20.99 7.82 20.96
CA ARG A 274 -21.69 9.02 21.46
C ARG A 274 -23.01 8.69 22.14
N GLU A 275 -23.76 7.73 21.60
CA GLU A 275 -25.07 7.32 22.11
C GLU A 275 -24.95 6.45 23.37
N ASN A 276 -23.94 5.57 23.42
CA ASN A 276 -23.79 4.55 24.46
C ASN A 276 -22.64 4.81 25.45
N GLY A 277 -21.67 5.65 25.09
CA GLY A 277 -20.50 5.98 25.91
C GLY A 277 -20.73 7.10 26.94
N SER A 278 -21.86 7.80 26.90
CA SER A 278 -22.20 8.84 27.87
C SER A 278 -22.89 8.31 29.15
N GLN A 279 -23.06 6.99 29.28
CA GLN A 279 -23.68 6.35 30.45
C GLN A 279 -22.66 5.88 31.50
N ASP A 280 -21.35 6.04 31.28
CA ASP A 280 -20.34 5.51 32.21
C ASP A 280 -19.04 6.36 32.23
N VAL A 281 -19.11 7.59 32.77
CA VAL A 281 -17.89 8.34 33.15
C VAL A 281 -18.09 9.03 34.50
N SER A 282 -18.03 8.22 35.56
CA SER A 282 -17.28 8.59 36.75
C SER A 282 -15.84 8.08 36.55
N THR A 283 -14.87 9.00 36.62
CA THR A 283 -13.40 8.84 36.71
C THR A 283 -12.53 8.94 35.45
N SER A 284 -11.43 9.68 35.65
CA SER A 284 -10.12 9.61 34.97
C SER A 284 -9.95 10.29 33.60
N LYS A 285 -9.80 11.63 33.64
CA LYS A 285 -9.11 12.39 32.59
C LYS A 285 -7.63 11.99 32.54
N ASN A 286 -7.17 11.50 31.38
CA ASN A 286 -5.76 11.17 31.12
C ASN A 286 -4.99 12.48 30.78
N PRO A 287 -4.02 12.93 31.61
CA PRO A 287 -3.35 14.23 31.42
C PRO A 287 -2.44 14.33 30.18
N GLN A 288 -2.17 13.21 29.50
CA GLN A 288 -1.21 13.19 28.39
C GLN A 288 -1.77 13.72 27.05
N ILE A 289 -3.09 13.84 26.91
CA ILE A 289 -3.71 14.32 25.66
C ILE A 289 -3.68 15.85 25.56
N GLU A 290 -3.69 16.58 26.68
CA GLU A 290 -3.64 18.04 26.67
C GLU A 290 -2.26 18.59 26.27
N HIS A 291 -1.17 17.86 26.55
CA HIS A 291 0.18 18.38 26.27
C HIS A 291 0.56 18.33 24.78
N GLN A 292 -0.04 17.43 23.99
CA GLN A 292 0.20 17.37 22.54
C GLN A 292 -0.62 18.40 21.75
N ASN A 293 -1.83 18.73 22.19
CA ASN A 293 -2.67 19.75 21.54
C ASN A 293 -2.16 21.19 21.80
N ALA A 294 -1.45 21.43 22.90
CA ALA A 294 -0.84 22.72 23.19
C ALA A 294 0.39 23.05 22.32
N LEU A 295 1.09 22.04 21.77
CA LEU A 295 2.31 22.25 20.98
C LEU A 295 2.02 22.56 19.49
N TYR A 296 0.83 22.28 18.98
CA TYR A 296 0.46 22.49 17.57
C TYR A 296 -0.33 23.79 17.29
N SER A 297 -0.76 24.53 18.33
CA SER A 297 -1.48 25.80 18.17
C SER A 297 -0.56 27.04 18.07
N GLY A 298 0.76 26.86 18.12
CA GLY A 298 1.75 27.93 18.29
C GLY A 298 2.63 28.29 17.08
N ARG A 299 2.12 28.29 15.83
CA ARG A 299 2.85 28.94 14.72
C ARG A 299 2.08 30.14 14.14
N PRO A 300 2.73 31.30 13.98
CA PRO A 300 2.08 32.49 13.42
C PRO A 300 1.82 32.33 11.92
N LYS A 301 0.66 32.82 11.48
CA LYS A 301 0.29 32.96 10.07
C LYS A 301 1.31 33.89 9.38
N HIS A 302 1.98 33.41 8.34
CA HIS A 302 2.76 34.27 7.45
C HIS A 302 1.81 35.23 6.71
N GLN A 303 2.01 36.54 6.90
CA GLN A 303 1.40 37.60 6.10
C GLN A 303 2.15 37.69 4.76
N GLU A 304 1.40 37.75 3.65
CA GLU A 304 1.90 38.16 2.34
C GLU A 304 2.35 39.62 2.36
N PRO A 305 3.43 40.01 1.66
CA PRO A 305 3.81 41.41 1.57
C PRO A 305 3.06 42.12 0.44
N ALA A 306 2.41 43.23 0.80
CA ALA A 306 1.79 44.17 -0.11
C ALA A 306 2.84 44.94 -0.92
N HIS A 307 2.55 45.15 -2.20
CA HIS A 307 3.24 46.10 -3.07
C HIS A 307 3.07 47.54 -2.55
N ASN A 308 4.16 48.31 -2.54
CA ASN A 308 4.08 49.76 -2.72
C ASN A 308 5.37 50.34 -3.32
N PHE A 309 5.17 51.15 -4.37
CA PHE A 309 6.13 51.97 -5.07
C PHE A 309 6.55 53.20 -4.25
N ALA A 310 7.84 53.56 -4.23
CA ALA A 310 8.32 54.95 -4.20
C ALA A 310 9.83 55.06 -4.48
N HIS A 311 10.23 56.22 -5.02
CA HIS A 311 11.43 56.54 -5.79
C HIS A 311 12.73 56.90 -5.03
N SER A 312 13.85 56.69 -5.75
CA SER A 312 15.13 57.47 -5.76
C SER A 312 16.08 57.28 -4.56
N THR A 313 17.43 57.35 -4.63
CA THR A 313 18.43 57.93 -5.55
C THR A 313 19.77 57.15 -5.47
N HIS A 314 20.66 57.41 -6.43
CA HIS A 314 22.05 56.92 -6.61
C HIS A 314 22.97 56.88 -5.38
N SER A 315 23.89 55.90 -5.36
CA SER A 315 25.35 56.15 -5.37
C SER A 315 26.17 54.87 -5.56
N HIS A 316 27.15 54.94 -6.46
CA HIS A 316 28.20 53.95 -6.71
C HIS A 316 29.09 53.68 -5.49
N HIS A 317 29.46 52.42 -5.26
CA HIS A 317 30.82 52.07 -4.86
C HIS A 317 31.20 50.64 -5.24
N THR A 318 32.37 50.53 -5.87
CA THR A 318 33.08 49.34 -6.34
C THR A 318 34.10 48.89 -5.29
N MET A 319 34.61 47.66 -5.45
CA MET A 319 35.77 47.01 -4.78
C MET A 319 35.45 46.26 -3.47
N THR A 320 35.99 45.07 -3.15
CA THR A 320 36.95 44.12 -3.79
C THR A 320 36.87 42.81 -3.01
N LEU A 321 37.09 41.67 -3.69
CA LEU A 321 37.33 40.35 -3.09
C LEU A 321 38.79 40.22 -2.61
N PRO A 322 39.05 39.34 -1.62
CA PRO A 322 40.27 38.54 -1.66
C PRO A 322 40.00 37.03 -1.59
N SER A 323 40.82 36.30 -2.36
CA SER A 323 40.90 34.85 -2.50
C SER A 323 42.02 34.26 -1.57
N PRO A 324 42.24 32.93 -1.53
CA PRO A 324 42.40 32.16 -0.28
C PRO A 324 43.85 31.91 0.16
N GLY A 325 44.01 31.64 1.46
CA GLY A 325 45.26 31.18 2.07
C GLY A 325 45.28 29.66 2.30
N SER A 326 46.31 29.03 1.72
CA SER A 326 46.72 27.63 1.88
C SER A 326 47.31 27.33 3.27
N GLY A 327 47.10 26.11 3.77
CA GLY A 327 47.84 25.58 4.90
C GLY A 327 47.78 24.05 4.96
N ALA A 328 48.75 23.39 4.34
CA ALA A 328 49.02 21.97 4.50
C ALA A 328 49.96 21.74 5.69
N ALA A 329 49.72 20.70 6.49
CA ALA A 329 50.77 20.02 7.24
C ALA A 329 50.34 18.57 7.52
N SER A 330 51.28 17.69 7.22
CA SER A 330 51.21 16.23 7.18
C SER A 330 51.76 15.59 8.47
N ASN A 331 51.72 14.25 8.45
CA ASN A 331 52.42 13.26 9.27
C ASN A 331 51.69 12.76 10.52
N SER A 332 51.76 11.48 10.91
CA SER A 332 52.13 10.22 10.25
C SER A 332 51.98 9.15 11.34
N THR A 333 51.54 7.95 10.96
CA THR A 333 51.98 6.64 11.48
C THR A 333 51.96 6.36 13.00
N THR A 334 51.23 5.33 13.42
CA THR A 334 51.82 4.00 13.74
C THR A 334 50.75 2.97 14.13
N LYS A 335 50.91 1.77 13.56
CA LYS A 335 50.31 0.48 13.94
C LYS A 335 51.46 -0.39 14.47
N PRO A 336 51.23 -1.33 15.39
CA PRO A 336 51.34 -2.77 15.05
C PRO A 336 50.21 -3.62 15.67
N ASP A 337 49.65 -4.63 14.97
CA ASP A 337 49.97 -6.08 15.04
C ASP A 337 49.82 -6.71 16.44
N ARG A 338 49.34 -7.92 16.71
CA ARG A 338 48.55 -9.04 16.10
C ARG A 338 48.55 -10.12 17.24
N VAL A 339 47.78 -11.22 17.10
CA VAL A 339 47.92 -12.54 17.83
C VAL A 339 47.12 -12.56 19.17
N THR A 340 46.28 -13.54 19.59
CA THR A 340 46.01 -14.97 19.28
C THR A 340 44.64 -15.45 19.80
N SER A 341 44.21 -16.58 19.21
CA SER A 341 43.17 -17.58 19.56
C SER A 341 43.01 -18.06 21.03
N ALA A 342 41.77 -18.39 21.47
CA ALA A 342 41.32 -19.66 22.10
C ALA A 342 39.83 -19.54 22.56
N LYS A 343 38.85 -20.31 22.09
CA LYS A 343 38.38 -21.67 22.50
C LYS A 343 37.98 -21.87 24.00
N ARG A 344 36.67 -22.15 24.17
CA ARG A 344 35.98 -23.15 25.05
C ARG A 344 35.57 -22.84 26.50
N HIS A 345 34.30 -23.24 26.75
CA HIS A 345 33.61 -23.68 27.99
C HIS A 345 33.23 -22.53 28.95
N ARG A 346 31.98 -22.39 29.44
CA ARG A 346 30.89 -23.33 29.75
C ARG A 346 29.53 -22.79 29.32
#